data_AF-A0A183LC41-F1
#
_entry.id   AF-A0A183LC41-F1
#
_cell.length_a   1.000
_cell.length_b   1.000
_cell.length_c   1.000
_cell.angle_alpha   90.00
_cell.angle_beta   90.00
_cell.angle_gamma   90.00
#
_symmetry.space_group_name_H-M   'P 1'
#
loop_
_entity.id
_entity.type
_entity.pdbx_description
1 polymer ?
#
loop_
_entity_poly.entity_id
_entity_poly.type
_entity_poly.pdbx_seq_one_letter_code
_entity_poly.pdbx_strand_id
1 'polypeptide(L)' 'MWDTGKISQIATEMRRYNLAILGISETHWTKAGQKRLATKEVLLYSGHEKENAPHTQGVALMLSKVA' A
#
# COMPACT_ATOMS: atom_id res chain seq x y z
N MET A 1 -11.26 -2.97 -3.72
CA MET A 1 -10.33 -2.22 -4.60
C MET A 1 -10.11 -0.86 -3.97
N TRP A 2 -8.86 -0.47 -3.66
CA TRP A 2 -8.58 0.81 -2.98
C TRP A 2 -9.08 2.02 -3.77
N ASP A 3 -9.49 3.06 -3.04
CA ASP A 3 -9.74 4.38 -3.60
C ASP A 3 -8.40 5.03 -3.99
N THR A 4 -8.25 5.33 -5.29
CA THR A 4 -7.07 5.98 -5.87
C THR A 4 -6.73 7.29 -5.15
N GLY A 5 -7.73 8.00 -4.60
CA GLY A 5 -7.54 9.22 -3.82
C GLY A 5 -6.73 9.00 -2.54
N LYS A 6 -7.04 7.94 -1.77
CA LYS A 6 -6.34 7.62 -0.52
C LYS A 6 -4.86 7.27 -0.74
N ILE A 7 -4.55 6.51 -1.79
CA ILE A 7 -3.16 6.13 -2.10
C ILE A 7 -2.33 7.36 -2.50
N SER A 8 -2.92 8.29 -3.26
CA SER A 8 -2.24 9.54 -3.66
C SER A 8 -1.89 10.41 -2.45
N GLN A 9 -2.79 10.49 -1.46
CA GLN A 9 -2.54 11.20 -0.21
C GLN A 9 -1.39 10.56 0.58
N ILE A 10 -1.38 9.23 0.71
CA ILE A 10 -0.31 8.50 1.41
C ILE A 10 1.05 8.72 0.73
N ALA A 11 1.11 8.65 -0.61
CA ALA A 11 2.34 8.93 -1.36
C ALA A 11 2.81 10.39 -1.21
N THR A 12 1.89 11.33 -1.01
CA THR A 12 2.22 12.73 -0.75
C THR A 12 2.83 12.91 0.64
N GLU A 13 2.24 12.30 1.67
CA GLU A 13 2.79 12.34 3.03
C GLU A 13 4.14 11.60 3.11
N MET A 14 4.28 10.44 2.46
CA MET A 14 5.55 9.72 2.40
C MET A 14 6.70 10.59 1.87
N ARG A 15 6.44 11.35 0.79
CA ARG A 15 7.40 12.30 0.22
C ARG A 15 7.65 13.49 1.13
N ARG A 16 6.61 14.02 1.78
CA ARG A 16 6.72 15.12 2.74
C ARG A 16 7.64 14.79 3.91
N TYR A 17 7.57 13.56 4.41
CA TYR A 17 8.45 13.06 5.48
C TYR A 17 9.76 12.45 4.97
N ASN A 18 10.01 12.46 3.66
CA ASN A 18 11.19 11.89 3.03
C ASN A 18 11.47 10.43 3.44
N LEU A 19 10.42 9.60 3.53
CA LEU A 19 10.55 8.21 3.94
C LEU A 19 10.98 7.34 2.75
N ALA A 20 11.89 6.39 2.99
CA ALA A 20 12.25 5.37 2.01
C ALA A 20 11.23 4.21 1.99
N ILE A 21 10.73 3.84 3.17
CA ILE A 21 9.78 2.74 3.38
C ILE A 21 8.69 3.24 4.33
N LEU A 22 7.43 2.99 3.97
CA LEU A 22 6.27 3.28 4.80
C LEU A 22 5.42 2.01 4.99
N GLY A 23 5.23 1.60 6.24
CA GLY A 23 4.34 0.51 6.61
C GLY A 23 2.89 0.99 6.76
N ILE A 24 1.95 0.24 6.20
CA ILE A 24 0.52 0.52 6.25
C ILE A 24 -0.18 -0.73 6.79
N SER A 25 -0.83 -0.58 7.95
CA SER A 25 -1.63 -1.64 8.58
C SER A 25 -3.10 -1.55 8.15
N GLU A 26 -3.86 -2.63 8.37
CA GLU A 26 -5.31 -2.70 8.09
C GLU A 26 -5.70 -2.44 6.63
N THR A 27 -4.88 -2.97 5.72
CA THR A 27 -5.16 -2.86 4.30
C THR A 27 -6.17 -3.92 3.86
N HIS A 28 -7.24 -3.49 3.19
CA HIS A 28 -8.36 -4.36 2.79
C HIS A 28 -8.04 -5.08 1.47
N TRP A 29 -6.94 -5.84 1.44
CA TRP A 29 -6.57 -6.67 0.29
C TRP A 29 -7.01 -8.11 0.49
N THR A 30 -7.54 -8.72 -0.56
CA THR A 30 -7.95 -10.14 -0.59
C THR A 30 -6.87 -11.05 -1.18
N LYS A 31 -5.66 -10.54 -1.45
CA LYS A 31 -4.51 -11.29 -2.01
C LYS A 31 -3.21 -10.60 -1.63
N ALA A 32 -2.09 -11.28 -1.86
CA ALA A 32 -0.78 -10.66 -1.88
C ALA A 32 -0.40 -10.22 -3.31
N GLY A 33 0.37 -9.15 -3.42
CA GLY A 33 0.85 -8.67 -4.71
C GLY A 33 1.66 -7.38 -4.64
N GLN A 34 2.00 -6.89 -5.83
CA GLN A 34 2.74 -5.66 -6.02
C GLN A 34 2.05 -4.77 -7.06
N LYS A 35 2.05 -3.46 -6.82
CA LYS A 35 1.57 -2.46 -7.79
C LYS A 35 2.51 -1.26 -7.83
N ARG A 36 2.89 -0.82 -9.03
CA ARG A 36 3.60 0.46 -9.20
C ARG A 36 2.59 1.59 -9.31
N LEU A 37 2.76 2.63 -8.52
CA LEU A 37 1.94 3.84 -8.57
C LEU A 37 2.37 4.73 -9.74
N ALA A 38 1.47 5.61 -10.20
CA ALA A 38 1.79 6.60 -11.23
C ALA A 38 2.89 7.57 -10.77
N THR A 39 2.96 7.81 -9.46
CA THR A 39 3.98 8.61 -8.76
C THR A 39 5.34 7.88 -8.61
N LYS A 40 5.44 6.65 -9.13
CA LYS A 40 6.63 5.77 -9.21
C LYS A 40 6.99 4.99 -7.94
N GLU A 41 6.33 5.21 -6.82
CA GLU A 41 6.45 4.35 -5.65
C GLU A 41 5.91 2.94 -5.95
N VAL A 42 6.45 1.96 -5.25
CA VAL A 42 6.02 0.56 -5.34
C VAL A 42 5.23 0.22 -4.07
N LEU A 43 4.01 -0.27 -4.25
CA LEU A 43 3.18 -0.79 -3.18
C LEU A 43 3.27 -2.31 -3.19
N LEU A 44 3.82 -2.88 -2.13
CA LEU A 44 3.72 -4.29 -1.81
C LEU A 44 2.55 -4.46 -0.86
N TYR A 45 1.72 -5.46 -1.06
CA TYR A 45 0.60 -5.73 -0.15
C TYR A 45 0.42 -7.23 0.06
N SER A 46 -0.11 -7.54 1.22
CA SER A 46 -0.49 -8.86 1.67
C SER A 46 -1.93 -8.81 2.15
N GLY A 47 -2.65 -9.90 1.95
CA GLY A 47 -4.07 -10.00 2.23
C GLY A 47 -4.50 -11.46 2.23
N HIS A 48 -5.67 -11.75 2.80
CA HIS A 48 -6.20 -13.10 2.87
C HIS A 48 -6.86 -13.50 1.56
N GLU A 49 -6.49 -14.65 1.01
CA GLU A 49 -7.01 -15.18 -0.26
C GLU A 49 -8.52 -15.49 -0.25
N LYS A 50 -9.09 -15.71 0.94
CA LYS A 50 -10.51 -16.02 1.09
C LYS A 50 -11.33 -14.72 1.05
N GLU A 51 -12.26 -14.67 0.11
CA GLU A 51 -13.21 -13.56 -0.07
C GLU A 51 -14.02 -13.21 1.20
N ASN A 52 -14.22 -14.20 2.08
CA ASN A 52 -14.97 -14.07 3.34
C ASN A 52 -14.10 -14.12 4.61
N ALA A 53 -12.77 -14.05 4.49
CA ALA A 53 -11.93 -13.97 5.69
C ALA A 53 -12.10 -12.59 6.35
N PRO A 54 -12.03 -12.50 7.70
CA PRO A 54 -12.11 -11.21 8.39
C PRO A 54 -11.09 -10.24 7.79
N HIS A 55 -11.57 -9.08 7.31
CA HIS A 55 -10.76 -8.07 6.61
C HIS A 55 -9.86 -7.26 7.57
N THR A 56 -9.17 -7.92 8.49
CA THR A 56 -8.49 -7.30 9.63
C THR A 56 -6.97 -7.45 9.61
N GLN A 57 -6.40 -8.12 8.59
CA GLN A 57 -4.99 -8.59 8.66
C GLN A 57 -4.10 -8.21 7.48
N GLY A 58 -4.58 -7.45 6.49
CA GLY A 58 -3.73 -7.09 5.36
C GLY A 58 -2.69 -6.04 5.75
N VAL A 59 -1.43 -6.27 5.39
CA VAL A 59 -0.34 -5.31 5.57
C VAL A 59 0.16 -4.88 4.20
N ALA A 60 0.48 -3.59 4.04
CA ALA A 60 1.16 -3.09 2.86
C ALA A 60 2.43 -2.30 3.21
N LEU A 61 3.41 -2.34 2.30
CA LEU A 61 4.61 -1.53 2.33
C LEU A 61 4.61 -0.65 1.09
N MET A 62 4.75 0.66 1.28
CA MET A 62 5.04 1.59 0.20
C MET A 62 6.53 1.89 0.18
N LEU A 63 7.16 1.69 -0.97
CA LEU A 63 8.58 1.88 -1.21
C LEU A 63 8.75 3.07 -2.15
N SER A 64 9.57 4.04 -1.76
CA SER A 64 9.87 5.14 -2.66
C SER A 64 10.78 4.65 -3.80
N LYS A 65 10.74 5.33 -4.94
CA LYS A 65 11.69 5.06 -6.02
C LYS A 65 13.12 5.57 -5.70
N VAL A 66 13.32 6.25 -4.57
CA VAL A 66 14.54 7.03 -4.35
C VAL A 66 15.79 6.14 -4.48
N ALA A 67 16.70 6.65 -5.32
CA ALA A 67 18.01 6.14 -5.67
C ALA A 67 19.06 6.40 -4.58
#